data_AF-A0A2U3NQN1-F1
#
_entry.id   AF-A0A2U3NQN1-F1
#
_cell.length_a   1.000
_cell.length_b   1.000
_cell.length_c   1.000
_cell.angle_alpha   90.00
_cell.angle_beta   90.00
_cell.angle_gamma   90.00
#
_symmetry.space_group_name_H-M   'P 1'
#
loop_
_entity.id
_entity.type
_entity.pdbx_description
1 polymer ?
#
loop_
_entity_poly.entity_id
_entity_poly.type
_entity_poly.pdbx_seq_one_letter_code
_entity_poly.pdbx_strand_id
1 'polypeptide(L)'
;MTDTVKVTIDRSSVAMGDDVESHREFWVFPAEATVDDLLVAISAGFLPGVAGPAGWSVDVNTKDQDRRWDLGLIYTRDDLRQEDQICRLHPGTRTLGDLARWAESPEELDVRASYLSGDMGRRLSLGEVKGGSGYTGSQPVKLESEAATDAKVDWVLTRELDRRAADVTTARRDWIRHHIVWAAPPPSGSEVFIARNFHFLAQLHCPASMNVAAQLLGTDGARYKDVEALVDADARPAAVIMAMVVAAFEWNIANRSWRGGERDYCKPYFEFLSSCGYRLSPIEEVLAGHISVQEFKFSAADAARLERIRELRHQQYQLRMDRYYAKTLAEEEYRSAVTRLHAELSDLGELPGPM
;
A
#
# COMPACT_ATOMS: atom_id res chain seq x y z
N MET A 1 14.27 22.38 -14.94
CA MET A 1 14.59 21.35 -13.92
C MET A 1 14.06 21.90 -12.62
N THR A 2 13.32 21.09 -11.86
CA THR A 2 12.87 21.51 -10.53
C THR A 2 14.08 21.83 -9.66
N ASP A 3 14.01 22.92 -8.89
CA ASP A 3 15.08 23.31 -7.95
C ASP A 3 15.14 22.37 -6.73
N THR A 4 14.33 21.31 -6.72
CA THR A 4 14.19 20.35 -5.65
C THR A 4 14.19 18.92 -6.16
N VAL A 5 14.60 18.02 -5.26
CA VAL A 5 14.58 16.56 -5.45
C VAL A 5 13.71 15.97 -4.36
N LYS A 6 12.74 15.15 -4.77
CA LYS A 6 11.95 14.35 -3.84
C LYS A 6 12.73 13.09 -3.52
N VAL A 7 12.88 12.79 -2.24
CA VAL A 7 13.53 11.58 -1.75
C VAL A 7 12.47 10.75 -1.06
N THR A 8 12.13 9.61 -1.64
CA THR A 8 11.41 8.56 -0.93
C THR A 8 12.45 7.75 -0.18
N ILE A 9 12.35 7.66 1.14
CA ILE A 9 13.25 6.85 1.94
C ILE A 9 12.49 5.78 2.70
N ASP A 10 13.04 4.58 2.77
CA ASP A 10 12.51 3.48 3.57
C ASP A 10 13.66 2.71 4.24
N ARG A 11 13.39 1.98 5.32
CA ARG A 11 14.39 1.16 6.03
C ARG A 11 13.90 -0.25 6.31
N SER A 12 14.86 -1.17 6.39
CA SER A 12 14.61 -2.52 6.90
C SER A 12 14.30 -2.52 8.40
N SER A 13 13.55 -3.52 8.82
CA SER A 13 13.18 -3.74 10.21
C SER A 13 14.37 -4.30 11.00
N VAL A 14 14.57 -3.82 12.22
CA VAL A 14 15.66 -4.30 13.10
C VAL A 14 15.23 -5.43 14.04
N ALA A 15 13.93 -5.57 14.29
CA ALA A 15 13.38 -6.59 15.17
C ALA A 15 11.94 -6.93 14.77
N MET A 16 11.44 -8.07 15.27
CA MET A 16 10.03 -8.44 15.14
C MET A 16 9.15 -7.36 15.78
N GLY A 17 8.23 -6.79 15.01
CA GLY A 17 7.32 -5.75 15.47
C GLY A 17 7.87 -4.32 15.35
N ASP A 18 9.04 -4.12 14.75
CA ASP A 18 9.48 -2.79 14.28
C ASP A 18 8.67 -2.37 13.04
N ASP A 19 8.29 -3.33 12.19
CA ASP A 19 7.45 -3.17 10.99
C ASP A 19 5.94 -3.03 11.25
N VAL A 20 5.54 -2.71 12.49
CA VAL A 20 4.12 -2.43 12.79
C VAL A 20 3.61 -1.17 12.10
N GLU A 21 4.52 -0.27 11.72
CA GLU A 21 4.24 0.92 10.93
C GLU A 21 5.17 0.94 9.71
N SER A 22 4.69 1.49 8.59
CA SER A 22 5.57 1.72 7.43
C SER A 22 6.69 2.67 7.84
N HIS A 23 7.94 2.27 7.61
CA HIS A 23 9.08 3.16 7.84
C HIS A 23 9.30 4.15 6.70
N ARG A 24 8.42 4.15 5.70
CA ARG A 24 8.57 4.98 4.52
C ARG A 24 8.28 6.44 4.83
N GLU A 25 9.29 7.28 4.67
CA GLU A 25 9.19 8.74 4.76
C GLU A 25 9.39 9.39 3.38
N PHE A 26 8.84 10.58 3.20
CA PHE A 26 8.96 11.36 1.97
C PHE A 26 9.60 12.69 2.30
N TRP A 27 10.74 12.99 1.71
CA TRP A 27 11.55 14.17 1.98
C TRP A 27 11.70 15.02 0.73
N VAL A 28 11.86 16.33 0.90
CA VAL A 28 12.20 17.25 -0.19
C VAL A 28 13.49 17.96 0.15
N PHE A 29 14.48 17.83 -0.73
CA PHE A 29 15.74 18.56 -0.65
C PHE A 29 15.84 19.59 -1.78
N PRO A 30 16.62 20.68 -1.58
CA PRO A 30 17.18 21.43 -2.69
C PRO A 30 18.01 20.52 -3.60
N ALA A 31 18.00 20.76 -4.91
CA ALA A 31 18.73 19.92 -5.86
C ALA A 31 20.26 19.98 -5.66
N GLU A 32 20.78 21.07 -5.09
CA GLU A 32 22.17 21.29 -4.72
C GLU A 32 22.60 20.60 -3.42
N ALA A 33 21.65 20.09 -2.62
CA ALA A 33 21.97 19.28 -1.45
C ALA A 33 22.83 18.09 -1.86
N THR A 34 23.69 17.62 -0.98
CA THR A 34 24.69 16.60 -1.33
C THR A 34 24.39 15.24 -0.73
N VAL A 35 25.16 14.23 -1.15
CA VAL A 35 25.17 12.90 -0.51
C VAL A 35 25.47 13.00 0.99
N ASP A 36 26.40 13.88 1.40
CA ASP A 36 26.69 14.08 2.83
C ASP A 36 25.49 14.67 3.57
N ASP A 37 24.76 15.62 2.99
CA ASP A 37 23.54 16.17 3.59
C ASP A 37 22.48 15.08 3.78
N LEU A 38 22.29 14.21 2.78
CA LEU A 38 21.37 13.08 2.86
C LEU A 38 21.79 12.08 3.94
N LEU A 39 23.03 11.60 3.94
CA LEU A 39 23.52 10.63 4.93
C LEU A 39 23.43 11.18 6.37
N VAL A 40 23.74 12.47 6.56
CA VAL A 40 23.59 13.15 7.85
C VAL A 40 22.12 13.21 8.28
N ALA A 41 21.20 13.56 7.38
CA ALA A 41 19.77 13.62 7.68
C ALA A 41 19.19 12.24 8.05
N ILE A 42 19.63 11.18 7.37
CA ILE A 42 19.29 9.80 7.67
C ILE A 42 19.79 9.40 9.08
N SER A 43 21.06 9.68 9.36
CA SER A 43 21.68 9.38 10.66
C SER A 43 20.98 10.11 11.81
N ALA A 44 20.62 11.38 11.62
CA ALA A 44 20.17 12.25 12.71
C ALA A 44 18.80 11.89 13.31
N GLY A 45 18.02 11.00 12.70
CA GLY A 45 16.73 10.62 13.27
C GLY A 45 15.84 9.69 12.47
N PHE A 46 16.34 9.06 11.40
CA PHE A 46 15.57 8.05 10.67
C PHE A 46 15.95 6.62 11.07
N LEU A 47 17.23 6.38 11.33
CA LEU A 47 17.74 5.05 11.64
C LEU A 47 17.79 4.81 13.14
N PRO A 48 17.19 3.72 13.66
CA PRO A 48 17.38 3.35 15.05
C PRO A 48 18.81 2.83 15.28
N GLY A 49 19.30 2.97 16.51
CA GLY A 49 20.53 2.34 16.98
C GLY A 49 20.49 0.82 16.88
N VAL A 50 21.60 0.21 16.43
CA VAL A 50 21.76 -1.24 16.35
C VAL A 50 22.93 -1.67 17.22
N ALA A 51 22.68 -2.57 18.17
CA ALA A 51 23.74 -3.10 19.03
C ALA A 51 24.65 -4.08 18.27
N GLY A 52 25.96 -3.99 18.54
CA GLY A 52 26.99 -4.89 17.96
C GLY A 52 27.72 -4.31 16.75
N PRO A 53 28.46 -5.14 15.99
CA PRO A 53 29.16 -4.74 14.77
C PRO A 53 28.19 -4.73 13.57
N ALA A 54 27.14 -3.94 13.70
CA ALA A 54 26.08 -3.83 12.71
C ALA A 54 25.72 -2.37 12.48
N GLY A 55 25.11 -2.10 11.33
CA GLY A 55 24.72 -0.77 10.92
C GLY A 55 23.77 -0.83 9.74
N TRP A 56 23.84 0.19 8.91
CA TRP A 56 22.92 0.42 7.81
C TRP A 56 23.69 0.68 6.53
N SER A 57 23.36 -0.02 5.45
CA SER A 57 23.76 0.35 4.08
C SER A 57 22.70 1.26 3.49
N VAL A 58 23.10 2.41 2.97
CA VAL A 58 22.19 3.36 2.33
C VAL A 58 22.41 3.32 0.82
N ASP A 59 21.39 2.91 0.10
CA ASP A 59 21.42 2.67 -1.33
C ASP A 59 20.36 3.52 -2.05
N VAL A 60 20.61 3.94 -3.29
CA VAL A 60 19.62 4.62 -4.16
C VAL A 60 19.22 3.76 -5.35
N ASN A 61 18.04 4.04 -5.92
CA ASN A 61 17.46 3.40 -7.10
C ASN A 61 17.20 1.89 -6.90
N THR A 62 16.68 1.51 -5.74
CA THR A 62 16.64 0.09 -5.33
C THR A 62 15.69 -0.80 -6.14
N LYS A 63 14.80 -0.20 -6.93
CA LYS A 63 13.89 -0.89 -7.85
C LYS A 63 14.57 -1.39 -9.12
N ASP A 64 15.75 -0.87 -9.47
CA ASP A 64 16.51 -1.26 -10.66
C ASP A 64 17.93 -1.68 -10.23
N GLN A 65 18.19 -3.00 -10.24
CA GLN A 65 19.49 -3.55 -9.84
C GLN A 65 20.66 -3.00 -10.67
N ASP A 66 20.43 -2.66 -11.94
CA ASP A 66 21.48 -2.16 -12.84
C ASP A 66 21.80 -0.68 -12.56
N ARG A 67 20.91 0.03 -11.86
CA ARG A 67 21.06 1.46 -11.50
C ARG A 67 21.23 1.71 -10.01
N ARG A 68 21.25 0.65 -9.21
CA ARG A 68 21.44 0.72 -7.75
C ARG A 68 22.84 1.20 -7.41
N TRP A 69 22.95 2.27 -6.63
CA TRP A 69 24.23 2.75 -6.11
C TRP A 69 24.23 2.77 -4.58
N ASP A 70 25.29 2.23 -3.99
CA ASP A 70 25.51 2.29 -2.55
C ASP A 70 26.17 3.64 -2.21
N LEU A 71 25.48 4.49 -1.47
CA LEU A 71 25.93 5.85 -1.14
C LEU A 71 26.90 5.84 0.03
N GLY A 72 26.59 5.07 1.06
CA GLY A 72 27.36 5.02 2.29
C GLY A 72 26.81 4.04 3.30
N LEU A 73 27.57 3.84 4.37
CA LEU A 73 27.20 3.02 5.51
C LEU A 73 27.06 3.92 6.74
N ILE A 74 26.08 3.65 7.59
CA ILE A 74 25.81 4.41 8.82
C ILE A 74 25.78 3.44 10.00
N TYR A 75 26.56 3.72 11.03
CA TYR A 75 26.64 2.96 12.26
C TYR A 75 26.10 3.81 13.42
N THR A 76 24.90 3.48 13.88
CA THR A 76 24.20 4.16 14.99
C THR A 76 24.33 3.31 16.27
N ARG A 77 24.90 3.88 17.34
CA ARG A 77 25.15 3.20 18.62
C ARG A 77 24.47 3.93 19.78
N ASP A 78 23.15 4.06 19.70
CA ASP A 78 22.31 4.67 20.73
C ASP A 78 22.50 4.02 22.11
N ASP A 79 22.73 2.70 22.13
CA ASP A 79 23.01 1.91 23.33
C ASP A 79 24.26 2.40 24.09
N LEU A 80 25.26 2.88 23.35
CA LEU A 80 26.50 3.42 23.91
C LEU A 80 26.54 4.96 23.94
N ARG A 81 25.50 5.64 23.43
CA ARG A 81 25.45 7.10 23.25
C ARG A 81 26.68 7.65 22.54
N GLN A 82 27.20 6.90 21.58
CA GLN A 82 28.34 7.32 20.78
C GLN A 82 27.86 8.17 19.61
N GLU A 83 28.75 9.02 19.11
CA GLU A 83 28.50 9.72 17.86
C GLU A 83 28.41 8.71 16.71
N ASP A 84 27.43 8.89 15.83
CA ASP A 84 27.26 8.06 14.66
C ASP A 84 28.51 8.07 13.77
N GLN A 85 28.78 6.92 13.15
CA GLN A 85 29.90 6.78 12.21
C GLN A 85 29.38 6.55 10.80
N ILE A 86 29.94 7.26 9.83
CA ILE A 86 29.57 7.18 8.43
C ILE A 86 30.77 6.70 7.61
N CYS A 87 30.58 5.68 6.78
CA CYS A 87 31.52 5.29 5.73
C CYS A 87 31.00 5.78 4.38
N ARG A 88 31.74 6.67 3.72
CA ARG A 88 31.39 7.12 2.36
C ARG A 88 31.78 6.05 1.34
N LEU A 89 30.81 5.59 0.56
CA LEU A 89 31.05 4.72 -0.60
C LEU A 89 30.98 5.52 -1.91
N HIS A 90 30.31 6.66 -1.89
CA HIS A 90 30.25 7.64 -2.96
C HIS A 90 30.86 9.00 -2.52
N PRO A 91 31.49 9.78 -3.42
CA PRO A 91 31.86 11.17 -3.14
C PRO A 91 30.75 11.99 -2.47
N GLY A 92 31.03 12.49 -1.27
CA GLY A 92 30.08 13.25 -0.44
C GLY A 92 29.66 14.60 -1.04
N THR A 93 30.44 15.15 -1.98
CA THR A 93 30.17 16.41 -2.68
C THR A 93 29.21 16.27 -3.87
N ARG A 94 28.83 15.05 -4.25
CA ARG A 94 27.88 14.85 -5.35
C ARG A 94 26.50 15.34 -4.92
N THR A 95 25.84 16.10 -5.78
CA THR A 95 24.51 16.65 -5.49
C THR A 95 23.41 15.63 -5.69
N LEU A 96 22.29 15.79 -5.00
CA LEU A 96 21.11 14.95 -5.14
C LEU A 96 20.45 15.16 -6.51
N GLY A 97 20.49 16.37 -7.07
CA GLY A 97 20.06 16.62 -8.45
C GLY A 97 20.88 15.83 -9.47
N ASP A 98 22.19 15.69 -9.25
CA ASP A 98 23.06 14.87 -10.09
C ASP A 98 22.80 13.38 -9.95
N LEU A 99 22.32 12.91 -8.79
CA LEU A 99 21.89 11.53 -8.59
C LEU A 99 20.54 11.27 -9.26
N ALA A 100 19.56 12.16 -9.06
CA ALA A 100 18.19 12.02 -9.55
C ALA A 100 18.14 11.94 -11.08
N ARG A 101 19.04 12.65 -11.79
CA ARG A 101 19.16 12.57 -13.26
C ARG A 101 19.37 11.16 -13.82
N TRP A 102 19.87 10.23 -13.02
CA TRP A 102 20.10 8.83 -13.42
C TRP A 102 19.06 7.85 -12.86
N ALA A 103 18.11 8.35 -12.05
CA ALA A 103 16.99 7.57 -11.58
C ALA A 103 15.96 7.31 -12.70
N GLU A 104 15.04 6.39 -12.46
CA GLU A 104 13.91 6.13 -13.37
C GLU A 104 13.05 7.39 -13.58
N SER A 105 12.88 8.16 -12.50
CA SER A 105 12.20 9.46 -12.49
C SER A 105 13.22 10.57 -12.18
N PRO A 106 13.49 11.50 -13.11
CA PRO A 106 14.58 12.48 -12.98
C PRO A 106 14.40 13.52 -11.86
N GLU A 107 13.29 13.49 -11.13
CA GLU A 107 12.96 14.38 -10.00
C GLU A 107 12.80 13.62 -8.67
N GLU A 108 12.95 12.28 -8.70
CA GLU A 108 12.70 11.41 -7.55
C GLU A 108 13.88 10.46 -7.32
N LEU A 109 14.30 10.38 -6.06
CA LEU A 109 15.26 9.39 -5.57
C LEU A 109 14.53 8.40 -4.67
N ASP A 110 14.71 7.12 -4.96
CA ASP A 110 14.29 6.02 -4.10
C ASP A 110 15.49 5.56 -3.27
N VAL A 111 15.47 5.82 -1.97
CA VAL A 111 16.54 5.52 -1.01
C VAL A 111 16.10 4.39 -0.10
N ARG A 112 16.96 3.39 0.09
CA ARG A 112 16.74 2.29 1.03
C ARG A 112 17.89 2.23 2.02
N ALA A 113 17.56 2.18 3.31
CA ALA A 113 18.50 1.79 4.36
C ALA A 113 18.29 0.31 4.71
N SER A 114 19.27 -0.54 4.40
CA SER A 114 19.21 -1.98 4.64
C SER A 114 20.19 -2.41 5.74
N TYR A 115 19.84 -3.47 6.47
CA TYR A 115 20.66 -3.94 7.58
C TYR A 115 22.01 -4.45 7.08
N LEU A 116 23.08 -3.94 7.68
CA LEU A 116 24.45 -4.36 7.41
C LEU A 116 24.99 -5.17 8.59
N SER A 117 25.48 -6.37 8.31
CA SER A 117 26.33 -7.12 9.24
C SER A 117 27.80 -6.99 8.84
N GLY A 118 28.63 -6.48 9.75
CA GLY A 118 30.08 -6.35 9.56
C GLY A 118 30.58 -4.93 9.31
N ASP A 119 31.90 -4.82 9.27
CA ASP A 119 32.64 -3.56 9.16
C ASP A 119 33.23 -3.40 7.76
N MET A 120 32.83 -2.34 7.06
CA MET A 120 33.31 -2.04 5.72
C MET A 120 33.73 -0.57 5.64
N GLY A 121 34.95 -0.32 5.15
CA GLY A 121 35.42 1.01 4.78
C GLY A 121 36.02 1.86 5.91
N ARG A 122 36.44 3.08 5.55
CA ARG A 122 36.96 4.09 6.47
C ARG A 122 35.81 4.80 7.16
N ARG A 123 35.76 4.71 8.48
CA ARG A 123 34.78 5.41 9.31
C ARG A 123 35.15 6.87 9.50
N LEU A 124 34.18 7.74 9.33
CA LEU A 124 34.23 9.16 9.70
C LEU A 124 33.20 9.37 10.80
N SER A 125 33.53 10.13 11.82
CA SER A 125 32.53 10.57 12.80
C SER A 125 31.52 11.51 12.15
N LEU A 126 30.29 11.56 12.67
CA LEU A 126 29.27 12.48 12.17
C LEU A 126 29.77 13.94 12.15
N GLY A 127 30.52 14.36 13.15
CA GLY A 127 31.19 15.65 13.24
C GLY A 127 32.24 15.86 12.15
N GLU A 128 33.04 14.84 11.81
CA GLU A 128 33.98 14.90 10.68
C GLU A 128 33.25 15.06 9.34
N VAL A 129 32.11 14.38 9.15
CA VAL A 129 31.29 14.54 7.94
C VAL A 129 30.71 15.95 7.85
N LYS A 130 30.13 16.45 8.94
CA LYS A 130 29.57 17.81 9.03
C LYS A 130 30.63 18.91 8.88
N GLY A 131 31.86 18.66 9.30
CA GLY A 131 32.98 19.59 9.13
C GLY A 131 33.65 19.51 7.75
N GLY A 132 33.28 18.53 6.92
CA GLY A 132 33.84 18.31 5.60
C GLY A 132 33.22 19.23 4.53
N SER A 133 33.95 19.44 3.43
CA SER A 133 33.50 20.26 2.30
C SER A 133 32.32 19.69 1.50
N GLY A 134 31.94 18.43 1.77
CA GLY A 134 30.78 17.79 1.14
C GLY A 134 29.46 18.13 1.82
N TYR A 135 29.46 18.47 3.11
CA TYR A 135 28.24 18.83 3.85
C TYR A 135 27.92 20.31 3.65
N THR A 136 26.73 20.62 3.14
CA THR A 136 26.30 22.00 2.92
C THR A 136 25.46 22.55 4.06
N GLY A 137 24.94 21.66 4.92
CA GLY A 137 23.99 22.01 5.96
C GLY A 137 22.53 21.91 5.50
N SER A 138 22.29 21.47 4.26
CA SER A 138 20.95 21.30 3.74
C SER A 138 20.18 20.27 4.55
N GLN A 139 18.96 20.63 4.95
CA GLN A 139 18.06 19.74 5.70
C GLN A 139 16.82 19.47 4.85
N PRO A 140 16.27 18.24 4.90
CA PRO A 140 15.05 17.94 4.18
C PRO A 140 13.85 18.64 4.80
N VAL A 141 12.91 19.06 3.96
CA VAL A 141 11.53 19.24 4.39
C VAL A 141 10.89 17.85 4.43
N LYS A 142 10.63 17.34 5.63
CA LYS A 142 9.90 16.07 5.81
C LYS A 142 8.43 16.29 5.47
N LEU A 143 7.91 15.55 4.50
CA LEU A 143 6.49 15.42 4.23
C LEU A 143 5.90 14.34 5.14
N GLU A 144 4.58 14.24 5.11
CA GLU A 144 3.85 13.23 5.88
C GLU A 144 4.29 11.81 5.48
N SER A 145 4.64 10.97 6.44
CA SER A 145 5.00 9.56 6.19
C SER A 145 3.78 8.74 5.77
N GLU A 146 4.03 7.57 5.18
CA GLU A 146 2.95 6.64 4.84
C GLU A 146 2.21 6.17 6.11
N ALA A 147 2.94 5.90 7.19
CA ALA A 147 2.35 5.55 8.49
C ALA A 147 1.50 6.67 9.07
N ALA A 148 1.95 7.92 9.01
CA ALA A 148 1.17 9.07 9.47
C ALA A 148 -0.11 9.27 8.62
N THR A 149 0.00 9.03 7.31
CA THR A 149 -1.15 9.06 6.38
C THR A 149 -2.14 7.94 6.72
N ASP A 150 -1.67 6.70 6.84
CA ASP A 150 -2.48 5.53 7.21
C ASP A 150 -3.10 5.67 8.62
N ALA A 151 -2.45 6.38 9.54
CA ALA A 151 -2.99 6.67 10.88
C ALA A 151 -4.19 7.64 10.85
N LYS A 152 -4.32 8.47 9.81
CA LYS A 152 -5.50 9.33 9.60
C LYS A 152 -6.66 8.61 8.92
N VAL A 153 -6.43 7.42 8.36
CA VAL A 153 -7.48 6.64 7.69
C VAL A 153 -8.43 6.05 8.72
N ASP A 154 -9.73 6.28 8.53
CA ASP A 154 -10.76 5.57 9.27
C ASP A 154 -10.87 4.12 8.74
N TRP A 155 -10.08 3.24 9.34
CA TRP A 155 -10.06 1.81 8.99
C TRP A 155 -11.38 1.10 9.29
N VAL A 156 -12.16 1.58 10.27
CA VAL A 156 -13.48 1.02 10.58
C VAL A 156 -14.44 1.32 9.44
N LEU A 157 -14.48 2.56 8.98
CA LEU A 157 -15.27 2.94 7.81
C LEU A 157 -14.80 2.22 6.54
N THR A 158 -13.49 2.13 6.32
CA THR A 158 -12.91 1.42 5.15
C THR A 158 -13.37 -0.03 5.08
N ARG A 159 -13.29 -0.77 6.20
CA ARG A 159 -13.76 -2.16 6.27
C ARG A 159 -15.26 -2.30 6.03
N GLU A 160 -16.05 -1.36 6.53
CA GLU A 160 -17.50 -1.36 6.28
C GLU A 160 -17.82 -1.14 4.80
N LEU A 161 -17.10 -0.25 4.12
CA LEU A 161 -17.26 -0.04 2.67
C LEU A 161 -16.85 -1.30 1.88
N ASP A 162 -15.74 -1.93 2.24
CA ASP A 162 -15.31 -3.22 1.67
C ASP A 162 -16.37 -4.31 1.88
N ARG A 163 -16.97 -4.38 3.08
CA ARG A 163 -18.05 -5.31 3.41
C ARG A 163 -19.28 -5.08 2.50
N ARG A 164 -19.71 -3.84 2.32
CA ARG A 164 -20.84 -3.50 1.44
C ARG A 164 -20.55 -3.83 -0.03
N ALA A 165 -19.32 -3.59 -0.48
CA ALA A 165 -18.90 -3.95 -1.83
C ALA A 165 -18.90 -5.47 -2.04
N ALA A 166 -18.49 -6.24 -1.03
CA ALA A 166 -18.56 -7.69 -1.03
C ALA A 166 -20.00 -8.20 -1.09
N ASP A 167 -20.91 -7.61 -0.29
CA ASP A 167 -22.34 -8.02 -0.22
C ASP A 167 -23.06 -7.99 -1.59
N VAL A 168 -22.66 -7.08 -2.49
CA VAL A 168 -23.28 -6.94 -3.82
C VAL A 168 -22.57 -7.71 -4.93
N THR A 169 -21.38 -8.26 -4.67
CA THR A 169 -20.51 -8.83 -5.71
C THR A 169 -21.14 -10.05 -6.40
N THR A 170 -21.77 -10.96 -5.66
CA THR A 170 -22.41 -12.14 -6.25
C THR A 170 -23.55 -11.74 -7.20
N ALA A 171 -24.46 -10.87 -6.75
CA ALA A 171 -25.58 -10.40 -7.57
C ALA A 171 -25.11 -9.67 -8.83
N ARG A 172 -24.05 -8.86 -8.73
CA ARG A 172 -23.43 -8.20 -9.88
C ARG A 172 -22.85 -9.22 -10.88
N ARG A 173 -22.09 -10.21 -10.41
CA ARG A 173 -21.49 -11.25 -11.27
C ARG A 173 -22.54 -12.10 -11.96
N ASP A 174 -23.61 -12.47 -11.25
CA ASP A 174 -24.74 -13.19 -11.84
C ASP A 174 -25.40 -12.36 -12.95
N TRP A 175 -25.60 -11.05 -12.73
CA TRP A 175 -26.15 -10.17 -13.75
C TRP A 175 -25.23 -10.09 -14.97
N ILE A 176 -23.91 -9.87 -14.77
CA ILE A 176 -22.89 -9.81 -15.82
C ILE A 176 -22.88 -11.08 -16.66
N ARG A 177 -22.92 -12.25 -16.01
CA ARG A 177 -22.96 -13.55 -16.67
C ARG A 177 -24.07 -13.59 -17.72
N HIS A 178 -25.29 -13.22 -17.32
CA HIS A 178 -26.47 -13.35 -18.18
C HIS A 178 -26.59 -12.24 -19.24
N HIS A 179 -26.22 -11.00 -18.91
CA HIS A 179 -26.51 -9.82 -19.74
C HIS A 179 -25.31 -9.30 -20.52
N ILE A 180 -24.10 -9.72 -20.18
CA ILE A 180 -22.87 -9.29 -20.85
C ILE A 180 -22.16 -10.48 -21.48
N VAL A 181 -21.76 -11.47 -20.67
CA VAL A 181 -20.93 -12.59 -21.15
C VAL A 181 -21.69 -13.48 -22.11
N TRP A 182 -22.91 -13.90 -21.73
CA TRP A 182 -23.73 -14.81 -22.53
C TRP A 182 -24.76 -14.12 -23.43
N ALA A 183 -24.73 -12.79 -23.49
CA ALA A 183 -25.61 -12.01 -24.37
C ALA A 183 -25.32 -12.30 -25.85
N ALA A 184 -26.38 -12.44 -26.64
CA ALA A 184 -26.31 -12.67 -28.08
C ALA A 184 -27.35 -11.80 -28.80
N PRO A 185 -26.92 -10.78 -29.56
CA PRO A 185 -25.54 -10.36 -29.79
C PRO A 185 -24.86 -9.76 -28.53
N PRO A 186 -23.52 -9.62 -28.49
CA PRO A 186 -22.83 -8.92 -27.41
C PRO A 186 -23.35 -7.48 -27.21
N PRO A 187 -23.29 -6.91 -25.99
CA PRO A 187 -23.76 -5.56 -25.74
C PRO A 187 -23.07 -4.53 -26.63
N SER A 188 -23.84 -3.54 -27.10
CA SER A 188 -23.29 -2.44 -27.90
C SER A 188 -22.17 -1.72 -27.15
N GLY A 189 -21.07 -1.46 -27.84
CA GLY A 189 -19.92 -0.76 -27.24
C GLY A 189 -18.94 -1.66 -26.47
N SER A 190 -19.16 -2.98 -26.40
CA SER A 190 -18.22 -3.91 -25.75
C SER A 190 -16.80 -3.83 -26.34
N GLU A 191 -16.67 -3.78 -27.66
CA GLU A 191 -15.37 -3.63 -28.33
C GLU A 191 -14.68 -2.30 -27.98
N VAL A 192 -15.45 -1.22 -27.92
CA VAL A 192 -14.95 0.12 -27.54
C VAL A 192 -14.51 0.15 -26.08
N PHE A 193 -15.28 -0.48 -25.20
CA PHE A 193 -14.91 -0.63 -23.78
C PHE A 193 -13.59 -1.39 -23.63
N ILE A 194 -13.43 -2.53 -24.33
CA ILE A 194 -12.19 -3.32 -24.32
C ILE A 194 -11.03 -2.47 -24.83
N ALA A 195 -11.18 -1.81 -25.98
CA ALA A 195 -10.10 -1.04 -26.59
C ALA A 195 -9.64 0.14 -25.72
N ARG A 196 -10.58 0.89 -25.12
CA ARG A 196 -10.27 2.05 -24.27
C ARG A 196 -9.60 1.65 -22.95
N ASN A 197 -9.93 0.47 -22.43
CA ASN A 197 -9.43 0.02 -21.13
C ASN A 197 -8.29 -1.01 -21.24
N PHE A 198 -7.74 -1.23 -22.44
CA PHE A 198 -6.63 -2.17 -22.65
C PHE A 198 -5.43 -1.92 -21.72
N HIS A 199 -5.11 -0.66 -21.45
CA HIS A 199 -4.02 -0.28 -20.54
C HIS A 199 -4.25 -0.76 -19.10
N PHE A 200 -5.50 -0.77 -18.61
CA PHE A 200 -5.83 -1.37 -17.32
C PHE A 200 -5.73 -2.89 -17.36
N LEU A 201 -6.22 -3.53 -18.43
CA LEU A 201 -6.20 -4.99 -18.55
C LEU A 201 -4.78 -5.58 -18.46
N ALA A 202 -3.79 -4.89 -19.00
CA ALA A 202 -2.38 -5.28 -18.89
C ALA A 202 -1.89 -5.38 -17.44
N GLN A 203 -2.50 -4.63 -16.51
CA GLN A 203 -2.14 -4.61 -15.09
C GLN A 203 -3.09 -5.44 -14.22
N LEU A 204 -4.37 -5.48 -14.58
CA LEU A 204 -5.42 -6.11 -13.78
C LEU A 204 -5.49 -7.64 -13.97
N HIS A 205 -5.04 -8.15 -15.11
CA HIS A 205 -5.03 -9.58 -15.36
C HIS A 205 -4.03 -10.31 -14.46
N CYS A 206 -4.53 -11.32 -13.76
CA CYS A 206 -3.72 -12.23 -12.96
C CYS A 206 -4.36 -13.63 -12.93
N PRO A 207 -3.63 -14.67 -12.49
CA PRO A 207 -4.18 -16.03 -12.41
C PRO A 207 -5.49 -16.11 -11.61
N ALA A 208 -5.63 -15.32 -10.55
CA ALA A 208 -6.84 -15.31 -9.74
C ALA A 208 -8.06 -14.69 -10.46
N SER A 209 -7.84 -13.67 -11.30
CA SER A 209 -8.91 -13.14 -12.16
C SER A 209 -9.44 -14.19 -13.14
N MET A 210 -8.61 -15.15 -13.57
CA MET A 210 -9.06 -16.21 -14.47
C MET A 210 -10.07 -17.16 -13.80
N ASN A 211 -9.97 -17.38 -12.49
CA ASN A 211 -10.98 -18.15 -11.75
C ASN A 211 -12.35 -17.44 -11.77
N VAL A 212 -12.37 -16.11 -11.70
CA VAL A 212 -13.61 -15.32 -11.87
C VAL A 212 -14.13 -15.45 -13.30
N ALA A 213 -13.26 -15.43 -14.31
CA ALA A 213 -13.67 -15.62 -15.71
C ALA A 213 -14.31 -17.00 -15.93
N ALA A 214 -13.72 -18.06 -15.37
CA ALA A 214 -14.29 -19.41 -15.37
C ALA A 214 -15.68 -19.45 -14.72
N GLN A 215 -15.84 -18.82 -13.55
CA GLN A 215 -17.15 -18.71 -12.89
C GLN A 215 -18.18 -17.97 -13.76
N LEU A 216 -17.78 -16.92 -14.48
CA LEU A 216 -18.66 -16.20 -15.41
C LEU A 216 -19.01 -17.04 -16.65
N LEU A 217 -18.15 -17.96 -17.07
CA LEU A 217 -18.42 -18.92 -18.14
C LEU A 217 -19.26 -20.11 -17.63
N GLY A 218 -19.17 -20.45 -16.35
CA GLY A 218 -19.98 -21.50 -15.71
C GLY A 218 -19.20 -22.77 -15.44
N THR A 219 -17.89 -22.64 -15.28
CA THR A 219 -16.99 -23.73 -14.95
C THR A 219 -16.45 -23.54 -13.54
N ASP A 220 -16.04 -24.65 -12.93
CA ASP A 220 -15.47 -24.66 -11.58
C ASP A 220 -14.00 -24.21 -11.55
N GLY A 221 -13.38 -23.97 -12.71
CA GLY A 221 -11.98 -23.59 -12.80
C GLY A 221 -11.55 -23.13 -14.19
N ALA A 222 -10.45 -22.39 -14.23
CA ALA A 222 -9.87 -21.82 -15.45
C ALA A 222 -8.85 -22.74 -16.14
N ARG A 223 -8.87 -24.04 -15.85
CA ARG A 223 -7.93 -24.98 -16.47
C ARG A 223 -8.38 -25.29 -17.89
N TYR A 224 -7.42 -25.61 -18.75
CA TYR A 224 -7.66 -25.92 -20.16
C TYR A 224 -8.80 -26.94 -20.36
N LYS A 225 -8.77 -28.06 -19.62
CA LYS A 225 -9.83 -29.09 -19.64
C LYS A 225 -11.22 -28.60 -19.23
N ASP A 226 -11.29 -27.59 -18.36
CA ASP A 226 -12.54 -27.05 -17.83
C ASP A 226 -13.16 -26.11 -18.89
N VAL A 227 -12.32 -25.41 -19.67
CA VAL A 227 -12.74 -24.57 -20.81
C VAL A 227 -13.09 -25.41 -22.04
N GLU A 228 -12.36 -26.49 -22.34
CA GLU A 228 -12.71 -27.43 -23.43
C GLU A 228 -14.08 -28.10 -23.21
N ALA A 229 -14.49 -28.25 -21.95
CA ALA A 229 -15.79 -28.82 -21.59
C ALA A 229 -16.96 -27.83 -21.81
N LEU A 230 -16.69 -26.54 -22.04
CA LEU A 230 -17.72 -25.59 -22.43
C LEU A 230 -18.18 -25.88 -23.85
N VAL A 231 -19.43 -26.34 -23.96
CA VAL A 231 -20.11 -26.45 -25.25
C VAL A 231 -20.08 -25.07 -25.92
N ASP A 232 -19.71 -25.01 -27.21
CA ASP A 232 -19.65 -23.80 -28.02
C ASP A 232 -18.59 -22.74 -27.65
N ALA A 233 -17.53 -23.10 -26.88
CA ALA A 233 -16.43 -22.16 -26.61
C ALA A 233 -15.79 -21.61 -27.90
N ASP A 234 -15.47 -22.49 -28.86
CA ASP A 234 -14.94 -22.11 -30.17
C ASP A 234 -15.96 -21.36 -31.05
N ALA A 235 -17.26 -21.52 -30.78
CA ALA A 235 -18.33 -20.84 -31.49
C ALA A 235 -18.66 -19.46 -30.91
N ARG A 236 -18.12 -19.11 -29.72
CA ARG A 236 -18.37 -17.84 -29.02
C ARG A 236 -17.11 -17.22 -28.43
N PRO A 237 -16.07 -16.95 -29.23
CA PRO A 237 -14.83 -16.32 -28.75
C PRO A 237 -15.08 -14.96 -28.09
N ALA A 238 -16.08 -14.21 -28.55
CA ALA A 238 -16.47 -12.94 -27.94
C ALA A 238 -16.92 -13.09 -26.47
N ALA A 239 -17.63 -14.18 -26.13
CA ALA A 239 -18.06 -14.44 -24.74
C ALA A 239 -16.86 -14.73 -23.84
N VAL A 240 -15.90 -15.53 -24.32
CA VAL A 240 -14.66 -15.86 -23.58
C VAL A 240 -13.82 -14.61 -23.36
N ILE A 241 -13.60 -13.80 -24.41
CA ILE A 241 -12.87 -12.53 -24.30
C ILE A 241 -13.56 -11.62 -23.29
N MET A 242 -14.89 -11.49 -23.36
CA MET A 242 -15.62 -10.60 -22.47
C MET A 242 -15.59 -11.09 -21.01
N ALA A 243 -15.69 -12.40 -20.78
CA ALA A 243 -15.54 -12.98 -19.46
C ALA A 243 -14.16 -12.69 -18.85
N MET A 244 -13.09 -12.82 -19.63
CA MET A 244 -11.73 -12.50 -19.18
C MET A 244 -11.60 -11.02 -18.81
N VAL A 245 -12.06 -10.13 -19.70
CA VAL A 245 -12.00 -8.68 -19.52
C VAL A 245 -12.71 -8.28 -18.23
N VAL A 246 -13.99 -8.66 -18.06
CA VAL A 246 -14.78 -8.27 -16.88
C VAL A 246 -14.23 -8.89 -15.60
N ALA A 247 -13.75 -10.13 -15.66
CA ALA A 247 -13.17 -10.80 -14.51
C ALA A 247 -11.93 -10.09 -13.95
N ALA A 248 -11.12 -9.43 -14.80
CA ALA A 248 -9.99 -8.63 -14.35
C ALA A 248 -10.43 -7.48 -13.44
N PHE A 249 -11.49 -6.76 -13.83
CA PHE A 249 -12.10 -5.71 -13.00
C PHE A 249 -12.73 -6.29 -11.73
N GLU A 250 -13.58 -7.32 -11.87
CA GLU A 250 -14.28 -7.95 -10.74
C GLU A 250 -13.35 -8.49 -9.66
N TRP A 251 -12.23 -9.10 -10.04
CA TRP A 251 -11.25 -9.58 -9.08
C TRP A 251 -10.59 -8.43 -8.32
N ASN A 252 -10.15 -7.39 -9.02
CA ASN A 252 -9.45 -6.27 -8.39
C ASN A 252 -10.38 -5.36 -7.57
N ILE A 253 -11.67 -5.28 -7.92
CA ILE A 253 -12.67 -4.59 -7.10
C ILE A 253 -12.85 -5.33 -5.78
N ALA A 254 -12.99 -6.65 -5.81
CA ALA A 254 -13.28 -7.46 -4.62
C ALA A 254 -12.08 -7.64 -3.67
N ASN A 255 -10.84 -7.56 -4.17
CA ASN A 255 -9.65 -7.93 -3.39
C ASN A 255 -8.73 -6.78 -3.02
N ARG A 256 -8.97 -5.56 -3.53
CA ARG A 256 -8.25 -4.38 -3.05
C ARG A 256 -9.10 -3.70 -1.98
N SER A 257 -8.49 -3.27 -0.88
CA SER A 257 -9.17 -2.54 0.19
C SER A 257 -9.42 -1.09 -0.20
N TRP A 258 -10.49 -0.51 0.34
CA TRP A 258 -11.06 0.80 0.01
C TRP A 258 -10.12 2.03 0.18
N ARG A 259 -8.81 1.86 0.30
CA ARG A 259 -7.83 2.98 0.37
C ARG A 259 -8.12 3.97 -0.77
N GLY A 260 -8.50 5.19 -0.37
CA GLY A 260 -9.29 6.12 -1.18
C GLY A 260 -8.53 6.72 -2.37
N GLY A 261 -9.23 6.90 -3.49
CA GLY A 261 -8.85 7.83 -4.56
C GLY A 261 -8.17 7.26 -5.81
N GLU A 262 -7.70 6.02 -5.84
CA GLU A 262 -6.74 5.57 -6.88
C GLU A 262 -7.15 4.30 -7.66
N ARG A 263 -8.46 4.06 -7.84
CA ARG A 263 -8.93 2.98 -8.73
C ARG A 263 -9.56 3.55 -9.98
N ASP A 264 -8.71 4.13 -10.82
CA ASP A 264 -9.11 4.77 -12.07
C ASP A 264 -9.91 3.84 -13.00
N TYR A 265 -9.75 2.52 -12.82
CA TYR A 265 -10.46 1.50 -13.57
C TYR A 265 -11.91 1.24 -13.10
N CYS A 266 -12.30 1.66 -11.88
CA CYS A 266 -13.64 1.42 -11.35
C CYS A 266 -14.71 2.23 -12.10
N LYS A 267 -14.45 3.53 -12.33
CA LYS A 267 -15.37 4.42 -13.04
C LYS A 267 -15.74 3.90 -14.45
N PRO A 268 -14.79 3.68 -15.37
CA PRO A 268 -15.13 3.21 -16.71
C PRO A 268 -15.80 1.84 -16.70
N TYR A 269 -15.49 0.98 -15.71
CA TYR A 269 -16.14 -0.31 -15.55
C TYR A 269 -17.61 -0.19 -15.15
N PHE A 270 -17.93 0.56 -14.09
CA PHE A 270 -19.31 0.72 -13.64
C PHE A 270 -20.16 1.56 -14.60
N GLU A 271 -19.57 2.53 -15.29
CA GLU A 271 -20.22 3.25 -16.40
C GLU A 271 -20.57 2.29 -17.56
N PHE A 272 -19.67 1.36 -17.91
CA PHE A 272 -19.96 0.34 -18.91
C PHE A 272 -21.10 -0.58 -18.48
N LEU A 273 -21.08 -1.10 -17.24
CA LEU A 273 -22.18 -1.91 -16.71
C LEU A 273 -23.51 -1.14 -16.76
N SER A 274 -23.51 0.12 -16.34
CA SER A 274 -24.70 0.97 -16.35
C SER A 274 -25.22 1.22 -17.78
N SER A 275 -24.32 1.44 -18.74
CA SER A 275 -24.69 1.57 -20.16
C SER A 275 -25.32 0.30 -20.74
N CYS A 276 -25.00 -0.87 -20.17
CA CYS A 276 -25.61 -2.16 -20.50
C CYS A 276 -26.93 -2.41 -19.75
N GLY A 277 -27.41 -1.45 -18.94
CA GLY A 277 -28.66 -1.54 -18.18
C GLY A 277 -28.52 -2.04 -16.74
N TYR A 278 -27.30 -2.23 -16.23
CA TYR A 278 -27.10 -2.55 -14.81
C TYR A 278 -27.44 -1.35 -13.93
N ARG A 279 -28.22 -1.57 -12.88
CA ARG A 279 -28.48 -0.53 -11.88
C ARG A 279 -27.46 -0.63 -10.76
N LEU A 280 -26.60 0.37 -10.66
CA LEU A 280 -25.61 0.46 -9.59
C LEU A 280 -26.29 0.56 -8.22
N SER A 281 -25.80 -0.23 -7.28
CA SER A 281 -26.13 -0.09 -5.86
C SER A 281 -25.44 1.13 -5.26
N PRO A 282 -25.89 1.64 -4.11
CA PRO A 282 -25.27 2.82 -3.49
C PRO A 282 -23.75 2.70 -3.30
N ILE A 283 -23.22 1.52 -2.94
CA ILE A 283 -21.76 1.35 -2.77
C ILE A 283 -21.00 1.34 -4.11
N GLU A 284 -21.64 0.87 -5.17
CA GLU A 284 -21.07 0.88 -6.52
C GLU A 284 -21.08 2.28 -7.14
N GLU A 285 -22.07 3.11 -6.81
CA GLU A 285 -22.06 4.54 -7.14
C GLU A 285 -20.87 5.26 -6.48
N VAL A 286 -20.50 4.87 -5.25
CA VAL A 286 -19.28 5.38 -4.61
C VAL A 286 -18.03 4.86 -5.36
N LEU A 287 -17.97 3.56 -5.68
CA LEU A 287 -16.83 2.98 -6.41
C LEU A 287 -16.67 3.59 -7.82
N ALA A 288 -17.76 3.97 -8.48
CA ALA A 288 -17.77 4.67 -9.75
C ALA A 288 -17.35 6.14 -9.64
N GLY A 289 -17.27 6.68 -8.41
CA GLY A 289 -16.98 8.08 -8.14
C GLY A 289 -18.14 9.03 -8.48
N HIS A 290 -19.37 8.52 -8.60
CA HIS A 290 -20.56 9.35 -8.81
C HIS A 290 -21.00 10.07 -7.53
N ILE A 291 -20.75 9.45 -6.38
CA ILE A 291 -20.92 10.05 -5.05
C ILE A 291 -19.66 9.82 -4.22
N SER A 292 -19.39 10.73 -3.30
CA SER A 292 -18.29 10.61 -2.33
C SER A 292 -18.67 9.70 -1.16
N VAL A 293 -17.66 9.27 -0.39
CA VAL A 293 -17.90 8.54 0.88
C VAL A 293 -18.70 9.38 1.86
N GLN A 294 -18.50 10.71 1.86
CA GLN A 294 -19.19 11.64 2.73
C GLN A 294 -20.69 11.75 2.37
N GLU A 295 -21.02 11.59 1.09
CA GLU A 295 -22.41 11.57 0.61
C GLU A 295 -23.08 10.20 0.78
N PHE A 296 -22.29 9.14 0.99
CA PHE A 296 -22.79 7.80 1.24
C PHE A 296 -23.54 7.73 2.57
N LYS A 297 -24.86 7.54 2.50
CA LYS A 297 -25.71 7.54 3.70
C LYS A 297 -25.71 6.18 4.39
N PHE A 298 -25.19 6.15 5.61
CA PHE A 298 -25.40 5.05 6.55
C PHE A 298 -26.79 5.13 7.19
N SER A 299 -27.39 3.98 7.50
CA SER A 299 -28.56 3.95 8.35
C SER A 299 -28.18 4.38 9.78
N ALA A 300 -29.14 4.82 10.58
CA ALA A 300 -28.87 5.18 11.98
C ALA A 300 -28.31 4.00 12.79
N ALA A 301 -28.76 2.78 12.50
CA ALA A 301 -28.25 1.56 13.12
C ALA A 301 -26.80 1.26 12.70
N ASP A 302 -26.47 1.45 11.42
CA ASP A 302 -25.10 1.26 10.94
C ASP A 302 -24.15 2.31 11.54
N ALA A 303 -24.57 3.58 11.58
CA ALA A 303 -23.76 4.64 12.19
C ALA A 303 -23.48 4.33 13.67
N ALA A 304 -24.51 3.93 14.43
CA ALA A 304 -24.33 3.51 15.83
C ALA A 304 -23.40 2.29 15.97
N ARG A 305 -23.51 1.30 15.06
CA ARG A 305 -22.60 0.14 15.03
C ARG A 305 -21.15 0.58 14.82
N LEU A 306 -20.89 1.46 13.85
CA LEU A 306 -19.53 1.92 13.54
C LEU A 306 -18.94 2.72 14.69
N GLU A 307 -19.71 3.63 15.31
CA GLU A 307 -19.23 4.35 16.50
C GLU A 307 -18.88 3.40 17.65
N ARG A 308 -19.72 2.38 17.87
CA ARG A 308 -19.44 1.38 18.91
C ARG A 308 -18.16 0.59 18.61
N ILE A 309 -17.93 0.20 17.36
CA ILE A 309 -16.68 -0.45 16.94
C ILE A 309 -15.48 0.47 17.21
N ARG A 310 -15.56 1.76 16.85
CA ARG A 310 -14.47 2.72 17.11
C ARG A 310 -14.16 2.84 18.60
N GLU A 311 -15.20 2.92 19.44
CA GLU A 311 -15.05 2.95 20.90
C GLU A 311 -14.35 1.69 21.43
N LEU A 312 -14.79 0.50 21.02
CA LEU A 312 -14.21 -0.77 21.44
C LEU A 312 -12.76 -0.93 20.99
N ARG A 313 -12.42 -0.48 19.76
CA ARG A 313 -11.04 -0.48 19.26
C ARG A 313 -10.16 0.50 20.03
N HIS A 314 -10.69 1.66 20.41
CA HIS A 314 -9.98 2.59 21.29
C HIS A 314 -9.73 1.99 22.69
N GLN A 315 -10.74 1.35 23.28
CA GLN A 315 -10.60 0.66 24.57
C GLN A 315 -9.57 -0.48 24.49
N GLN A 316 -9.59 -1.27 23.41
CA GLN A 316 -8.58 -2.31 23.17
C GLN A 316 -7.16 -1.73 23.10
N TYR A 317 -6.99 -0.60 22.40
CA TYR A 317 -5.70 0.10 22.34
C TYR A 317 -5.23 0.56 23.73
N GLN A 318 -6.11 1.20 24.51
CA GLN A 318 -5.76 1.66 25.86
C GLN A 318 -5.35 0.50 26.78
N LEU A 319 -6.07 -0.61 26.78
CA LEU A 319 -5.70 -1.79 27.57
C LEU A 319 -4.30 -2.32 27.20
N ARG A 320 -3.95 -2.29 25.91
CA ARG A 320 -2.61 -2.67 25.45
C ARG A 320 -1.55 -1.68 25.92
N MET A 321 -1.85 -0.37 25.89
CA MET A 321 -0.96 0.67 26.42
C MET A 321 -0.73 0.50 27.93
N ASP A 322 -1.80 0.30 28.69
CA ASP A 322 -1.76 0.10 30.13
C ASP A 322 -0.97 -1.16 30.52
N ARG A 323 -1.14 -2.25 29.77
CA ARG A 323 -0.43 -3.51 30.02
C ARG A 323 1.05 -3.45 29.68
N TYR A 324 1.39 -3.07 28.44
CA TYR A 324 2.74 -3.26 27.91
C TYR A 324 3.67 -2.06 28.13
N TYR A 325 3.11 -0.85 28.17
CA TYR A 325 3.89 0.38 28.25
C TYR A 325 3.81 1.02 29.63
N ALA A 326 2.60 1.29 30.13
CA ALA A 326 2.42 1.89 31.45
C ALA A 326 2.67 0.88 32.59
N LYS A 327 2.49 -0.42 32.31
CA LYS A 327 2.59 -1.53 33.28
C LYS A 327 1.68 -1.34 34.50
N THR A 328 0.54 -0.68 34.29
CA THR A 328 -0.47 -0.37 35.31
C THR A 328 -1.51 -1.47 35.45
N LEU A 329 -1.58 -2.40 34.49
CA LEU A 329 -2.58 -3.46 34.42
C LEU A 329 -1.96 -4.86 34.58
N ALA A 330 -2.50 -5.66 35.49
CA ALA A 330 -2.07 -7.04 35.69
C ALA A 330 -2.50 -7.92 34.50
N GLU A 331 -1.79 -9.04 34.29
CA GLU A 331 -2.04 -9.91 33.13
C GLU A 331 -3.43 -10.53 33.12
N GLU A 332 -3.91 -10.96 34.29
CA GLU A 332 -5.23 -11.58 34.44
C GLU A 332 -6.37 -10.58 34.18
N GLU A 333 -6.20 -9.35 34.68
CA GLU A 333 -7.12 -8.24 34.45
C GLU A 333 -7.17 -7.85 32.97
N TYR A 334 -6.01 -7.74 32.33
CA TYR A 334 -5.88 -7.50 30.90
C TYR A 334 -6.58 -8.58 30.07
N ARG A 335 -6.27 -9.86 30.32
CA ARG A 335 -6.90 -10.98 29.59
C ARG A 335 -8.42 -10.99 29.75
N SER A 336 -8.92 -10.76 30.95
CA SER A 336 -10.37 -10.70 31.23
C SER A 336 -11.05 -9.53 30.52
N ALA A 337 -10.43 -8.35 30.51
CA ALA A 337 -10.96 -7.17 29.83
C ALA A 337 -10.95 -7.33 28.30
N VAL A 338 -9.82 -7.78 27.74
CA VAL A 338 -9.66 -7.98 26.28
C VAL A 338 -10.60 -9.08 25.77
N THR A 339 -10.78 -10.17 26.51
CA THR A 339 -11.72 -11.24 26.11
C THR A 339 -13.15 -10.73 25.97
N ARG A 340 -13.61 -9.87 26.90
CA ARG A 340 -14.95 -9.27 26.81
C ARG A 340 -15.08 -8.33 25.61
N LEU A 341 -14.07 -7.51 25.35
CA LEU A 341 -14.04 -6.64 24.17
C LEU A 341 -14.04 -7.44 22.86
N HIS A 342 -13.29 -8.53 22.80
CA HIS A 342 -13.23 -9.40 21.63
C HIS A 342 -14.56 -10.07 21.34
N ALA A 343 -15.28 -10.51 22.37
CA ALA A 343 -16.62 -11.07 22.22
C ALA A 343 -17.57 -10.02 21.61
N GLU A 344 -17.59 -8.79 22.16
CA GLU A 344 -18.45 -7.73 21.65
C GLU A 344 -18.08 -7.30 20.22
N LEU A 345 -16.79 -7.16 19.91
CA LEU A 345 -16.34 -6.90 18.53
C LEU A 345 -16.80 -8.00 17.57
N SER A 346 -16.72 -9.26 17.98
CA SER A 346 -17.18 -10.41 17.19
C SER A 346 -18.68 -10.36 16.94
N ASP A 347 -19.48 -10.00 17.94
CA ASP A 347 -20.93 -9.83 17.81
C ASP A 347 -21.30 -8.70 16.84
N LEU A 348 -20.43 -7.69 16.70
CA LEU A 348 -20.57 -6.60 15.73
C LEU A 348 -20.01 -6.95 14.33
N GLY A 349 -19.51 -8.17 14.13
CA GLY A 349 -18.96 -8.67 12.86
C GLY A 349 -17.49 -8.33 12.62
N GLU A 350 -16.77 -7.88 13.64
CA GLU A 350 -15.34 -7.57 13.57
C GLU A 350 -14.48 -8.75 14.01
N LEU A 351 -13.32 -8.92 13.37
CA LEU A 351 -12.34 -9.89 13.85
C LEU A 351 -11.71 -9.44 15.17
N PRO A 352 -11.58 -10.34 16.15
CA PRO A 352 -10.87 -10.03 17.39
C PRO A 352 -9.42 -9.67 17.06
N GLY A 353 -8.88 -8.67 17.76
CA GLY A 353 -7.47 -8.32 17.60
C GLY A 353 -6.55 -9.36 18.28
N PRO A 354 -5.23 -9.18 18.18
CA PRO A 354 -4.29 -10.03 18.93
C PRO A 354 -4.56 -9.94 20.44
N MET A 355 -4.31 -11.06 21.13
CA MET A 355 -4.36 -11.18 22.60
C MET A 355 -3.08 -10.66 23.23
#